data_AF-A0A7D5P1R8-F1
#
_entry.id   AF-A0A7D5P1R8-F1
#
_cell.length_a   1.000
_cell.length_b   1.000
_cell.length_c   1.000
_cell.angle_alpha   90.00
_cell.angle_beta   90.00
_cell.angle_gamma   90.00
#
_symmetry.space_group_name_H-M   'P 1'
#
loop_
_entity.id
_entity.type
_entity.pdbx_description
1 polymer ?
#
loop_
_entity_poly.entity_id
_entity_poly.type
_entity_poly.pdbx_seq_one_letter_code
_entity_poly.pdbx_strand_id
1 'polypeptide(L)'
;MSLIPSSTDESETERDGPFSTLREIHAATVGLAVGVVVAKTGSYELAGLFAFVALGAKLGSVGRLEDIRREPWYALGLFLLGLVVTTLVT
;
A
#
# COMPACT_ATOMS: atom_id res chain seq x y z
N MET A 1 -21.16 -7.38 -10.11
CA MET A 1 -20.50 -7.08 -8.83
C MET A 1 -19.17 -6.39 -9.16
N SER A 2 -18.87 -5.23 -8.57
CA SER A 2 -17.69 -4.42 -8.95
C SER A 2 -16.47 -4.83 -8.13
N LEU A 3 -15.36 -5.15 -8.80
CA LEU A 3 -14.05 -5.41 -8.17
C LEU A 3 -13.38 -4.13 -7.64
N ILE A 4 -14.01 -2.97 -7.90
CA ILE A 4 -13.60 -1.65 -7.43
C ILE A 4 -14.82 -1.07 -6.69
N PRO A 5 -15.01 -1.39 -5.39
CA PRO A 5 -16.12 -0.84 -4.62
C PRO A 5 -15.91 0.66 -4.38
N SER A 6 -17.01 1.41 -4.36
CA SER A 6 -16.99 2.85 -4.03
C SER A 6 -16.68 3.11 -2.55
N SER A 7 -16.99 2.13 -1.69
CA SER A 7 -16.69 2.14 -0.25
C SER A 7 -15.41 1.34 0.06
N THR A 8 -14.85 1.53 1.26
CA THR A 8 -13.77 0.72 1.84
C THR A 8 -14.32 -0.50 2.62
N ASP A 9 -15.63 -0.73 2.57
CA ASP A 9 -16.26 -1.80 3.33
C ASP A 9 -16.14 -3.13 2.55
N GLU A 10 -15.37 -4.07 3.10
CA GLU A 10 -15.10 -5.39 2.51
C GLU A 10 -16.37 -6.25 2.43
N SER A 11 -17.39 -5.95 3.24
CA SER A 11 -18.68 -6.66 3.27
C SER A 11 -19.52 -6.47 1.99
N GLU A 12 -19.19 -5.48 1.16
CA GLU A 12 -19.84 -5.24 -0.14
C GLU A 12 -19.26 -6.10 -1.28
N THR A 13 -18.21 -6.88 -1.00
CA THR A 13 -17.53 -7.72 -1.99
C THR A 13 -18.01 -9.17 -1.97
N GLU A 14 -17.68 -9.94 -3.03
CA GLU A 14 -18.03 -11.37 -3.12
C GLU A 14 -17.32 -12.22 -2.04
N ARG A 15 -16.23 -11.69 -1.47
CA ARG A 15 -15.43 -12.33 -0.43
C ARG A 15 -15.15 -11.34 0.69
N ASP A 16 -15.82 -11.50 1.83
CA ASP A 16 -15.54 -10.71 3.03
C ASP A 16 -14.20 -11.12 3.64
N GLY A 17 -13.18 -10.25 3.56
CA GLY A 17 -11.87 -10.46 4.15
C GLY A 17 -10.70 -9.85 3.37
N PRO A 18 -9.46 -10.09 3.83
CA PRO A 18 -8.30 -9.38 3.32
C PRO A 18 -7.96 -9.74 1.88
N PHE A 19 -7.56 -8.72 1.11
CA PHE A 19 -7.29 -8.79 -0.33
C PHE A 19 -8.53 -9.16 -1.15
N SER A 20 -9.70 -8.70 -0.73
CA SER A 20 -10.97 -8.91 -1.42
C SER A 20 -11.18 -7.94 -2.57
N THR A 21 -10.54 -6.76 -2.52
CA THR A 21 -10.65 -5.74 -3.55
C THR A 21 -9.37 -5.57 -4.36
N LEU A 22 -9.51 -5.14 -5.62
CA LEU A 22 -8.35 -4.74 -6.43
C LEU A 22 -7.60 -3.54 -5.81
N ARG A 23 -8.30 -2.72 -5.02
CA ARG A 23 -7.73 -1.56 -4.34
C ARG A 23 -6.76 -1.99 -3.24
N GLU A 24 -7.15 -2.97 -2.42
CA GLU A 24 -6.27 -3.56 -1.40
C GLU A 24 -5.05 -4.22 -2.04
N ILE A 25 -5.24 -5.00 -3.11
CA ILE A 25 -4.15 -5.65 -3.84
C ILE A 25 -3.20 -4.61 -4.44
N HIS A 26 -3.72 -3.55 -5.04
CA HIS A 26 -2.90 -2.47 -5.59
C HIS A 26 -2.11 -1.75 -4.49
N ALA A 27 -2.76 -1.35 -3.40
CA ALA A 27 -2.11 -0.68 -2.27
C ALA A 27 -1.01 -1.57 -1.66
N ALA A 28 -1.31 -2.84 -1.44
CA ALA A 28 -0.37 -3.85 -0.96
C ALA A 28 0.83 -4.04 -1.89
N THR A 29 0.59 -4.15 -3.21
CA THR A 29 1.65 -4.36 -4.20
C THR A 29 2.59 -3.16 -4.26
N VAL A 30 2.05 -1.94 -4.22
CA VAL A 30 2.87 -0.72 -4.18
C VAL A 30 3.67 -0.65 -2.88
N GLY A 31 3.04 -0.94 -1.75
CA GLY A 31 3.72 -1.04 -0.45
C GLY A 31 4.91 -1.97 -0.49
N LEU A 32 4.70 -3.21 -0.93
CA LEU A 32 5.75 -4.22 -1.05
C LEU A 32 6.91 -3.74 -1.92
N ALA A 33 6.62 -3.20 -3.10
CA ALA A 33 7.64 -2.72 -4.03
C ALA A 33 8.49 -1.60 -3.39
N VAL A 34 7.85 -0.64 -2.72
CA VAL A 34 8.55 0.43 -2.01
C VAL A 34 9.42 -0.13 -0.90
N GLY A 35 8.94 -1.10 -0.12
CA GLY A 35 9.69 -1.73 0.97
C GLY A 35 10.98 -2.40 0.48
N VAL A 36 10.90 -3.14 -0.63
CA VAL A 36 12.06 -3.76 -1.28
C VAL A 36 13.06 -2.69 -1.76
N VAL A 37 12.58 -1.63 -2.40
CA VAL A 37 13.44 -0.53 -2.89
C VAL A 37 14.15 0.16 -1.73
N VAL A 38 13.44 0.49 -0.65
CA VAL A 38 14.04 1.10 0.55
C VAL A 38 15.09 0.19 1.14
N ALA A 39 14.80 -1.10 1.31
CA ALA A 39 15.75 -2.06 1.88
C ALA A 39 17.03 -2.19 1.03
N LYS A 40 16.93 -2.16 -0.30
CA LYS A 40 18.08 -2.26 -1.21
C LYS A 40 18.89 -0.97 -1.33
N THR A 41 18.25 0.18 -1.18
CA THR A 41 18.89 1.50 -1.41
C THR A 41 19.30 2.23 -0.13
N GLY A 42 18.70 1.87 1.01
CA GLY A 42 18.89 2.58 2.28
C GLY A 42 18.25 3.97 2.31
N SER A 43 17.40 4.33 1.34
CA SER A 43 16.78 5.67 1.31
C SER A 43 15.61 5.76 2.30
N TYR A 44 15.91 6.24 3.49
CA TYR A 44 14.91 6.51 4.53
C TYR A 44 14.01 7.71 4.19
N GLU A 45 14.47 8.62 3.32
CA GLU A 45 13.64 9.71 2.80
C GLU A 45 12.46 9.18 1.99
N LEU A 46 12.70 8.14 1.17
CA LEU A 46 11.66 7.49 0.39
C LEU A 46 10.66 6.73 1.28
N ALA A 47 11.16 6.08 2.34
CA ALA A 47 10.32 5.47 3.37
C ALA A 47 9.43 6.51 4.07
N GLY A 48 10.02 7.64 4.49
CA GLY A 48 9.29 8.73 5.13
C GLY A 48 8.25 9.33 4.20
N LEU A 49 8.61 9.62 2.94
CA LEU A 49 7.69 10.14 1.94
C LEU A 49 6.51 9.18 1.71
N PHE A 50 6.79 7.89 1.57
CA PHE A 50 5.75 6.87 1.38
C PHE A 50 4.79 6.81 2.57
N ALA A 51 5.33 6.82 3.80
CA ALA A 51 4.51 6.84 5.01
C ALA A 51 3.62 8.09 5.10
N PHE A 52 4.18 9.26 4.79
CA PHE A 52 3.41 10.51 4.72
C PHE A 52 2.26 10.42 3.71
N VAL A 53 2.53 9.91 2.51
CA VAL A 53 1.51 9.73 1.47
C VAL A 53 0.42 8.75 1.92
N ALA A 54 0.80 7.59 2.45
CA ALA A 54 -0.14 6.58 2.91
C ALA A 54 -1.06 7.14 4.01
N LEU A 55 -0.53 7.94 4.94
CA LEU A 55 -1.30 8.57 6.02
C LEU A 55 -2.15 9.78 5.57
N GLY A 56 -2.23 10.05 4.27
CA GLY A 56 -3.15 11.05 3.70
C GLY A 56 -2.52 12.39 3.34
N ALA A 57 -1.19 12.52 3.37
CA ALA A 57 -0.53 13.71 2.82
C ALA A 57 -0.83 13.82 1.32
N LYS A 58 -1.31 14.99 0.89
CA LYS A 58 -1.60 15.26 -0.52
C LYS A 58 -0.32 15.62 -1.27
N LEU A 59 0.32 14.62 -1.88
CA LEU A 59 1.35 14.85 -2.90
C LEU A 59 0.68 15.09 -4.26
N GLY A 60 0.23 16.32 -4.49
CA GLY A 60 -0.39 16.74 -5.76
C GLY A 60 -1.69 16.00 -6.13
N SER A 61 -2.16 16.19 -7.36
CA SER A 61 -3.39 15.60 -7.92
C SER A 61 -3.18 14.20 -8.51
N VAL A 62 -2.22 13.42 -7.98
CA VAL A 62 -1.90 12.11 -8.54
C VAL A 62 -2.96 11.10 -8.10
N GLY A 63 -4.03 10.98 -8.89
CA GLY A 63 -5.12 10.01 -8.64
C GLY A 63 -4.64 8.55 -8.51
N ARG A 64 -3.45 8.23 -9.05
CA ARG A 64 -2.85 6.88 -8.93
C ARG A 64 -2.41 6.49 -7.51
N LEU A 65 -2.29 7.46 -6.60
CA LEU A 65 -1.97 7.21 -5.19
C LEU A 65 -3.23 7.20 -4.30
N GLU A 66 -4.42 7.36 -4.90
CA GLU A 66 -5.66 7.42 -4.13
C GLU A 66 -5.93 6.12 -3.38
N ASP A 67 -5.65 4.98 -4.01
CA ASP A 67 -5.83 3.65 -3.43
C ASP A 67 -4.97 3.43 -2.19
N ILE A 68 -3.71 3.91 -2.23
CA ILE A 68 -2.77 3.83 -1.11
C ILE A 68 -3.29 4.61 0.10
N ARG A 69 -3.95 5.74 -0.13
CA ARG A 69 -4.54 6.56 0.95
C ARG A 69 -5.85 5.98 1.47
N ARG A 70 -6.61 5.31 0.62
CA ARG A 70 -7.87 4.67 0.99
C ARG A 70 -7.63 3.37 1.76
N GLU A 71 -6.58 2.63 1.40
CA GLU A 71 -6.18 1.36 2.00
C GLU A 71 -4.76 1.44 2.62
N PRO A 72 -4.51 2.37 3.55
CA PRO A 72 -3.16 2.65 4.04
C PRO A 72 -2.55 1.48 4.80
N TRP A 73 -3.37 0.64 5.43
CA TRP A 73 -2.90 -0.49 6.21
C TRP A 73 -2.32 -1.61 5.34
N TYR A 74 -2.92 -1.86 4.18
CA TYR A 74 -2.41 -2.81 3.20
C TYR A 74 -1.10 -2.31 2.59
N ALA A 75 -1.03 -1.01 2.26
CA ALA A 75 0.18 -0.38 1.76
C ALA A 75 1.33 -0.40 2.80
N LEU A 76 1.09 0.08 4.02
CA LEU A 76 2.11 0.14 5.07
C LEU A 76 2.50 -1.25 5.57
N GLY A 77 1.54 -2.17 5.70
CA GLY A 77 1.79 -3.55 6.13
C GLY A 77 2.73 -4.28 5.18
N LEU A 78 2.47 -4.20 3.88
CA LEU A 78 3.31 -4.86 2.87
C LEU A 78 4.62 -4.11 2.63
N PHE A 79 4.65 -2.80 2.83
CA PHE A 79 5.90 -2.03 2.89
C PHE A 79 6.84 -2.54 3.97
N LEU A 80 6.35 -2.68 5.21
CA LEU A 80 7.14 -3.21 6.31
C LEU A 80 7.57 -4.66 6.06
N LEU A 81 6.68 -5.48 5.52
CA LEU A 81 7.00 -6.87 5.15
C LEU A 81 8.13 -6.91 4.11
N GLY A 82 8.01 -6.13 3.04
CA GLY A 82 9.03 -6.05 1.99
C GLY A 82 10.37 -5.57 2.53
N LEU A 83 10.34 -4.57 3.42
CA LEU A 83 11.54 -4.06 4.08
C LEU A 83 12.21 -5.15 4.92
N VAL A 84 11.49 -5.76 5.86
CA VAL A 84 12.03 -6.77 6.79
C VAL A 84 12.51 -8.02 6.06
N VAL A 85 11.71 -8.56 5.14
CA VAL A 85 12.09 -9.77 4.39
C VAL A 85 13.34 -9.51 3.56
N THR A 86 13.41 -8.35 2.89
CA THR A 86 14.58 -8.02 2.06
C THR A 86 15.82 -7.81 2.92
N THR A 87 15.73 -7.11 4.05
CA THR A 87 16.89 -6.90 4.94
C THR A 87 17.37 -8.18 5.61
N LEU A 88 16.51 -9.15 5.86
CA LEU A 88 16.91 -10.44 6.45
C LEU A 88 17.55 -11.40 5.43
N VAL A 89 17.22 -11.26 4.15
CA VAL A 89 17.69 -12.15 3.07
C VAL A 89 18.92 -11.60 2.35
N THR A 90 19.25 -10.32 2.54
CA THR A 90 20.41 -9.66 1.91
C THR A 90 21.54 -9.46 2.90
#